data_AF-A0A431TWM9-F1
#
_entry.id   AF-A0A431TWM9-F1
#
_cell.length_a   1.000
_cell.length_b   1.000
_cell.length_c   1.000
_cell.angle_alpha   90.00
_cell.angle_beta   90.00
_cell.angle_gamma   90.00
#
_symmetry.space_group_name_H-M   'P 1'
#
loop_
_entity.id
_entity.type
_entity.pdbx_description
1 polymer ?
#
loop_
_entity_poly.entity_id
_entity_poly.type
_entity_poly.pdbx_seq_one_letter_code
_entity_poly.pdbx_strand_id
1 'polypeptide(L)'
;MAIWQYHLTAIPAAEIRRRFSSVPARLFINHQGWQEYWANIPVGDALPDPAFEDAYTISWWANARLPAAALAAHLDGILPRAGWGGLSWKGDLARDEDHDCSVSAHAATGWVEEFQFRTDLRDPTKARTFLTAMLALCQRYHLLLLAEDGALLPATLSEVAPALLASKAARYLTEPAAFLPQVLRQLPGSR
;
A
#
# COMPACT_ATOMS: atom_id res chain seq x y z
N MET A 1 2.64 -2.57 -12.41
CA MET A 1 2.94 -1.68 -11.26
C MET A 1 3.89 -0.60 -11.74
N ALA A 2 3.59 0.68 -11.50
CA ALA A 2 4.48 1.77 -11.90
C ALA A 2 5.72 1.75 -11.00
N ILE A 3 6.90 1.56 -11.60
CA ILE A 3 8.14 1.26 -10.87
C ILE A 3 8.62 2.42 -9.99
N TRP A 4 8.12 3.64 -10.19
CA TRP A 4 8.48 4.86 -9.45
C TRP A 4 7.54 5.19 -8.28
N GLN A 5 6.55 4.34 -8.00
CA GLN A 5 5.61 4.55 -6.89
C GLN A 5 6.01 3.71 -5.68
N TYR A 6 5.94 4.30 -4.49
CA TYR A 6 6.12 3.59 -3.21
C TYR A 6 4.78 3.27 -2.58
N HIS A 7 4.49 1.98 -2.39
CA HIS A 7 3.22 1.48 -1.87
C HIS A 7 3.26 1.28 -0.35
N LEU A 8 2.21 1.74 0.32
CA LEU A 8 1.93 1.48 1.73
C LEU A 8 0.47 1.08 1.93
N THR A 9 0.25 0.08 2.78
CA THR A 9 -1.09 -0.33 3.23
C THR A 9 -1.30 0.12 4.67
N ALA A 10 -2.41 0.80 4.95
CA ALA A 10 -2.75 1.26 6.29
C ALA A 10 -3.49 0.16 7.08
N ILE A 11 -3.07 -0.06 8.32
CA ILE A 11 -3.56 -1.13 9.19
C ILE A 11 -3.93 -0.58 10.56
N PRO A 12 -5.08 -0.96 11.16
CA PRO A 12 -5.43 -0.52 12.52
C PRO A 12 -4.40 -1.02 13.56
N ALA A 13 -3.77 -0.09 14.27
CA ALA A 13 -2.76 -0.46 15.28
C ALA A 13 -3.35 -1.31 16.42
N ALA A 14 -4.64 -1.14 16.72
CA ALA A 14 -5.35 -1.93 17.71
C ALA A 14 -5.42 -3.42 17.31
N GLU A 15 -5.61 -3.72 16.03
CA GLU A 15 -5.75 -5.10 15.54
C GLU A 15 -4.41 -5.84 15.53
N ILE A 16 -3.31 -5.13 15.24
CA ILE A 16 -1.95 -5.65 15.42
C ILE A 16 -1.70 -6.01 16.89
N ARG A 17 -2.00 -5.09 17.83
CA ARG A 17 -1.80 -5.34 19.27
C ARG A 17 -2.70 -6.46 19.79
N ARG A 18 -3.94 -6.57 19.29
CA ARG A 18 -4.86 -7.65 19.64
C ARG A 18 -4.30 -9.01 19.24
N ARG A 19 -3.66 -9.11 18.06
CA ARG A 19 -3.10 -10.36 17.55
C ARG A 19 -1.76 -10.75 18.17
N PHE A 20 -0.86 -9.80 18.40
CA PHE A 20 0.53 -10.08 18.79
C PHE A 20 0.92 -9.59 20.20
N SER A 21 0.00 -9.00 20.95
CA SER A 21 0.22 -8.33 22.26
C SER A 21 1.18 -7.12 22.24
N SER A 22 1.96 -6.96 21.19
CA SER A 22 2.87 -5.84 20.91
C SER A 22 2.91 -5.59 19.39
N VAL A 23 3.50 -4.47 18.96
CA VAL A 23 3.64 -4.19 17.53
C VAL A 23 4.95 -4.81 17.04
N PRO A 24 4.93 -5.87 16.22
CA PRO A 24 6.15 -6.42 15.67
C PRO A 24 6.74 -5.45 14.64
N ALA A 25 8.06 -5.46 14.47
CA ALA A 25 8.73 -4.62 13.47
C ALA A 25 8.39 -5.04 12.03
N ARG A 26 8.00 -6.30 11.82
CA ARG A 26 7.72 -6.87 10.51
C ARG A 26 6.61 -7.92 10.61
N LEU A 27 5.73 -7.96 9.62
CA LEU A 27 4.79 -9.04 9.39
C LEU A 27 5.33 -10.01 8.35
N PHE A 28 4.95 -11.28 8.48
CA PHE A 28 5.31 -12.31 7.52
C PHE A 28 4.58 -12.12 6.19
N ILE A 29 5.30 -12.18 5.08
CA ILE A 29 4.75 -12.21 3.71
C ILE A 29 5.17 -13.52 3.06
N ASN A 30 4.21 -14.29 2.59
CA ASN A 30 4.48 -15.59 1.97
C ASN A 30 4.79 -15.43 0.49
N HIS A 31 6.00 -14.96 0.16
CA HIS A 31 6.40 -14.73 -1.23
C HIS A 31 6.27 -15.98 -2.12
N GLN A 32 6.58 -17.17 -1.58
CA GLN A 32 6.42 -18.42 -2.31
C GLN A 32 4.94 -18.74 -2.55
N GLY A 33 4.11 -18.62 -1.51
CA GLY A 33 2.66 -18.81 -1.63
C GLY A 33 2.04 -17.87 -2.66
N TRP A 34 2.44 -16.60 -2.69
CA TRP A 34 1.99 -15.66 -3.71
C TRP A 34 2.46 -16.05 -5.11
N GLN A 35 3.72 -16.47 -5.29
CA GLN A 35 4.20 -16.95 -6.59
C GLN A 35 3.39 -18.16 -7.10
N GLU A 36 3.15 -19.13 -6.21
CA GLU A 36 2.33 -20.31 -6.52
C GLU A 36 0.89 -19.92 -6.81
N TYR A 37 0.31 -19.00 -6.05
CA TYR A 37 -1.04 -18.48 -6.27
C TYR A 37 -1.15 -17.86 -7.68
N TRP A 38 -0.29 -16.90 -8.02
CA TRP A 38 -0.32 -16.22 -9.33
C TRP A 38 -0.03 -17.16 -10.51
N ALA A 39 0.80 -18.19 -10.31
CA ALA A 39 1.09 -19.19 -11.34
C ALA A 39 -0.08 -20.14 -11.64
N ASN A 40 -1.00 -20.30 -10.68
CA ASN A 40 -2.10 -21.26 -10.74
C ASN A 40 -3.49 -20.61 -10.77
N ILE A 41 -3.58 -19.30 -11.05
CA ILE A 41 -4.87 -18.61 -11.10
C ILE A 41 -5.73 -19.23 -12.20
N PRO A 42 -6.94 -19.73 -11.85
CA PRO A 42 -7.85 -20.24 -12.85
C PRO A 42 -8.30 -19.12 -13.78
N VAL A 43 -8.40 -19.41 -15.07
CA VAL A 43 -8.99 -18.48 -16.04
C VAL A 43 -10.49 -18.40 -15.77
N GLY A 44 -10.97 -17.27 -15.27
CA GLY A 44 -12.38 -17.02 -14.93
C GLY A 44 -12.63 -15.62 -14.39
N ASP A 45 -13.89 -15.29 -14.12
CA ASP A 45 -14.32 -13.92 -13.77
C ASP A 45 -14.02 -13.52 -12.32
N ALA A 46 -13.75 -14.48 -11.43
CA ALA A 46 -13.48 -14.23 -10.03
C ALA A 46 -12.15 -14.86 -9.60
N LEU A 47 -11.29 -14.07 -8.97
CA LEU A 47 -10.05 -14.54 -8.36
C LEU A 47 -10.39 -15.28 -7.06
N PRO A 48 -9.92 -16.53 -6.86
CA PRO A 48 -10.12 -17.24 -5.60
C PRO A 48 -9.31 -16.58 -4.49
N ASP A 49 -9.77 -16.66 -3.24
CA ASP A 49 -8.95 -16.23 -2.11
C ASP A 49 -7.70 -17.12 -1.97
N PRO A 50 -6.53 -16.56 -1.61
CA PRO A 50 -5.34 -17.37 -1.36
C PRO A 50 -5.55 -18.34 -0.19
N ALA A 51 -5.11 -19.59 -0.34
CA ALA A 51 -5.24 -20.64 0.68
C ALA A 51 -4.15 -20.58 1.79
N PHE A 52 -3.45 -19.45 1.93
CA PHE A 52 -2.43 -19.25 2.95
C PHE A 52 -2.66 -17.95 3.72
N GLU A 53 -2.18 -17.92 4.96
CA GLU A 53 -2.24 -16.71 5.79
C GLU A 53 -0.90 -15.96 5.74
N ASP A 54 -0.95 -14.66 5.45
CA ASP A 54 0.17 -13.73 5.57
C ASP A 54 -0.31 -12.29 5.85
N ALA A 55 0.60 -11.33 5.87
CA ALA A 55 0.28 -9.92 6.15
C ALA A 55 -0.80 -9.31 5.24
N TYR A 56 -0.98 -9.82 4.02
CA TYR A 56 -1.93 -9.30 3.02
C TYR A 56 -3.21 -10.12 2.94
N THR A 57 -3.23 -11.37 3.41
CA THR A 57 -4.46 -12.18 3.44
C THR A 57 -5.21 -12.08 4.77
N ILE A 58 -4.58 -11.53 5.82
CA ILE A 58 -5.26 -11.24 7.08
C ILE A 58 -6.18 -10.02 6.92
N SER A 59 -7.46 -10.18 7.25
CA SER A 59 -8.44 -9.08 7.32
C SER A 59 -8.22 -8.22 8.56
N TRP A 60 -7.24 -7.32 8.50
CA TRP A 60 -6.89 -6.44 9.62
C TRP A 60 -7.98 -5.45 10.03
N TRP A 61 -8.97 -5.19 9.17
CA TRP A 61 -10.04 -4.25 9.45
C TRP A 61 -11.30 -4.90 10.05
N ALA A 62 -11.31 -6.23 10.22
CA ALA A 62 -12.52 -7.00 10.60
C ALA A 62 -13.24 -6.49 11.86
N ASN A 63 -12.50 -6.00 12.86
CA ASN A 63 -13.08 -5.43 14.09
C ASN A 63 -12.98 -3.91 14.17
N ALA A 64 -12.32 -3.28 13.19
CA ALA A 64 -12.19 -1.84 13.12
C ALA A 64 -13.48 -1.24 12.55
N ARG A 65 -14.25 -0.56 13.41
CA ARG A 65 -15.50 0.10 13.01
C ARG A 65 -15.26 1.51 12.45
N LEU A 66 -14.33 1.64 11.52
CA LEU A 66 -14.05 2.91 10.85
C LEU A 66 -14.93 3.05 9.60
N PRO A 67 -15.83 4.04 9.51
CA PRO A 67 -16.61 4.25 8.30
C PRO A 67 -15.71 4.70 7.14
N ALA A 68 -15.82 4.04 5.99
CA ALA A 68 -15.04 4.40 4.80
C ALA A 68 -15.33 5.83 4.32
N ALA A 69 -16.57 6.30 4.50
CA ALA A 69 -16.96 7.68 4.21
C ALA A 69 -16.17 8.72 5.04
N ALA A 70 -15.74 8.38 6.26
CA ALA A 70 -14.96 9.27 7.10
C ALA A 70 -13.54 9.46 6.55
N LEU A 71 -12.89 8.38 6.11
CA LEU A 71 -11.62 8.50 5.36
C LEU A 71 -11.82 9.26 4.06
N ALA A 72 -12.91 8.95 3.35
CA ALA A 72 -13.16 9.51 2.04
C ALA A 72 -13.30 11.04 2.06
N ALA A 73 -13.99 11.60 3.06
CA ALA A 73 -14.12 13.04 3.24
C ALA A 73 -12.78 13.76 3.46
N HIS A 74 -11.79 13.10 4.07
CA HIS A 74 -10.44 13.64 4.21
C HIS A 74 -9.64 13.53 2.91
N LEU A 75 -9.74 12.37 2.24
CA LEU A 75 -9.03 12.09 1.00
C LEU A 75 -9.47 13.00 -0.15
N ASP A 76 -10.73 13.44 -0.15
CA ASP A 76 -11.25 14.46 -1.09
C ASP A 76 -10.50 15.81 -1.01
N GLY A 77 -9.86 16.11 0.12
CA GLY A 77 -9.01 17.28 0.28
C GLY A 77 -7.54 17.05 -0.08
N ILE A 78 -7.14 15.82 -0.36
CA ILE A 78 -5.74 15.44 -0.65
C ILE A 78 -5.53 15.17 -2.14
N LEU A 79 -6.44 14.40 -2.76
CA LEU A 79 -6.41 14.06 -4.17
C LEU A 79 -7.82 14.16 -4.77
N PRO A 80 -7.95 14.36 -6.09
CA PRO A 80 -9.23 14.25 -6.75
C PRO A 80 -9.66 12.79 -6.88
N ARG A 81 -10.98 12.56 -6.95
CA ARG A 81 -11.56 11.22 -7.16
C ARG A 81 -11.13 10.64 -8.51
N ALA A 82 -10.84 9.35 -8.53
CA ALA A 82 -10.55 8.63 -9.75
C ALA A 82 -11.83 8.37 -10.56
N GLY A 83 -11.72 8.34 -11.90
CA GLY A 83 -12.85 8.16 -12.81
C GLY A 83 -13.32 6.71 -13.02
N TRP A 84 -12.64 5.73 -12.43
CA TRP A 84 -12.87 4.29 -12.69
C TRP A 84 -13.69 3.58 -11.59
N GLY A 85 -14.41 4.32 -10.76
CA GLY A 85 -15.32 3.79 -9.74
C GLY A 85 -14.65 3.43 -8.40
N GLY A 86 -15.50 3.08 -7.42
CA GLY A 86 -15.09 2.82 -6.04
C GLY A 86 -14.64 4.07 -5.26
N LEU A 87 -14.17 3.88 -4.03
CA LEU A 87 -13.54 4.96 -3.26
C LEU A 87 -12.05 4.98 -3.62
N SER A 88 -11.75 5.55 -4.79
CA SER A 88 -10.38 5.70 -5.31
C SER A 88 -10.08 7.16 -5.63
N TRP A 89 -8.82 7.55 -5.48
CA TRP A 89 -8.33 8.88 -5.81
C TRP A 89 -7.05 8.78 -6.62
N LYS A 90 -6.85 9.76 -7.51
CA LYS A 90 -5.75 9.71 -8.46
C LYS A 90 -5.21 11.10 -8.76
N GLY A 91 -3.89 11.26 -8.68
CA GLY A 91 -3.19 12.46 -9.13
C GLY A 91 -3.37 12.73 -10.63
N ASP A 92 -3.17 13.98 -11.02
CA ASP A 92 -3.32 14.43 -12.41
C ASP A 92 -2.04 14.15 -13.22
N LEU A 93 -2.11 13.16 -14.11
CA LEU A 93 -1.01 12.82 -15.00
C LEU A 93 -0.62 13.96 -15.94
N ALA A 94 -1.56 14.85 -16.31
CA ALA A 94 -1.23 16.03 -17.13
C ALA A 94 -0.37 17.05 -16.38
N ARG A 95 -0.23 16.89 -15.05
CA ARG A 95 0.61 17.70 -14.17
C ARG A 95 1.80 16.92 -13.62
N ASP A 96 2.18 15.81 -14.26
CA ASP A 96 3.24 14.93 -13.79
C ASP A 96 3.04 14.51 -12.32
N GLU A 97 1.82 14.11 -11.97
CA GLU A 97 1.48 13.62 -10.65
C GLU A 97 0.78 12.26 -10.76
N ASP A 98 1.46 11.20 -10.29
CA ASP A 98 0.95 9.83 -10.36
C ASP A 98 0.62 9.28 -8.97
N HIS A 99 0.40 10.11 -7.95
CA HIS A 99 -0.10 9.63 -6.66
C HIS A 99 -1.44 8.90 -6.83
N ASP A 100 -1.72 7.93 -5.96
CA ASP A 100 -3.04 7.32 -5.87
C ASP A 100 -3.32 6.73 -4.50
N CYS A 101 -4.60 6.58 -4.19
CA CYS A 101 -5.03 5.82 -3.02
C CYS A 101 -6.41 5.21 -3.26
N SER A 102 -6.71 4.17 -2.47
CA SER A 102 -8.00 3.51 -2.51
C SER A 102 -8.42 3.05 -1.13
N VAL A 103 -9.73 3.09 -0.89
CA VAL A 103 -10.38 2.52 0.29
C VAL A 103 -11.41 1.52 -0.21
N SER A 104 -11.36 0.28 0.24
CA SER A 104 -12.47 -0.66 0.05
C SER A 104 -13.39 -0.60 1.28
N ALA A 105 -14.66 -0.89 1.06
CA ALA A 105 -15.67 -0.81 2.10
C ALA A 105 -16.61 -2.01 2.03
N HIS A 106 -16.90 -2.59 3.19
CA HIS A 106 -17.84 -3.69 3.31
C HIS A 106 -19.23 -3.25 2.86
N ALA A 107 -19.80 -3.94 1.88
CA ALA A 107 -21.01 -3.50 1.18
C ALA A 107 -22.22 -3.24 2.10
N ALA A 108 -22.38 -4.02 3.17
CA ALA A 108 -23.54 -3.89 4.07
C ALA A 108 -23.34 -2.86 5.19
N THR A 109 -22.10 -2.62 5.64
CA THR A 109 -21.82 -1.81 6.85
C THR A 109 -21.15 -0.48 6.51
N GLY A 110 -20.56 -0.36 5.32
CA GLY A 110 -19.76 0.79 4.91
C GLY A 110 -18.48 0.97 5.71
N TRP A 111 -18.04 -0.05 6.45
CA TRP A 111 -16.78 -0.03 7.20
C TRP A 111 -15.61 -0.32 6.26
N VAL A 112 -14.46 0.28 6.56
CA VAL A 112 -13.22 0.02 5.80
C VAL A 112 -12.88 -1.46 5.85
N GLU A 113 -12.53 -2.03 4.70
CA GLU A 113 -11.95 -3.38 4.59
C GLU A 113 -10.47 -3.33 4.21
N GLU A 114 -10.08 -2.31 3.45
CA GLU A 114 -8.71 -2.04 3.03
C GLU A 114 -8.51 -0.53 2.85
N PHE A 115 -7.31 -0.05 3.17
CA PHE A 115 -6.89 1.30 2.84
C PHE A 115 -5.42 1.28 2.43
N GLN A 116 -5.14 1.70 1.20
CA GLN A 116 -3.80 1.69 0.63
C GLN A 116 -3.53 2.94 -0.20
N PHE A 117 -2.26 3.28 -0.35
CA PHE A 117 -1.83 4.42 -1.15
C PHE A 117 -0.43 4.26 -1.72
N ARG A 118 -0.21 4.93 -2.85
CA ARG A 118 1.03 4.91 -3.61
C ARG A 118 1.54 6.33 -3.81
N THR A 119 2.77 6.57 -3.34
CA THR A 119 3.45 7.84 -3.49
C THR A 119 4.33 7.82 -4.74
N ASP A 120 4.00 8.62 -5.75
CA ASP A 120 4.90 8.94 -6.86
C ASP A 120 6.14 9.67 -6.36
N LEU A 121 7.33 9.11 -6.64
CA LEU A 121 8.60 9.63 -6.14
C LEU A 121 9.35 10.52 -7.14
N ARG A 122 8.81 10.74 -8.34
CA ARG A 122 9.49 11.51 -9.40
C ARG A 122 9.71 12.98 -9.06
N ASP A 123 8.80 13.57 -8.29
CA ASP A 123 8.92 14.91 -7.73
C ASP A 123 8.99 14.84 -6.19
N PRO A 124 10.16 15.08 -5.57
CA PRO A 124 10.32 15.00 -4.13
C PRO A 124 9.43 15.97 -3.33
N THR A 125 9.07 17.12 -3.91
CA THR A 125 8.24 18.12 -3.23
C THR A 125 6.79 17.66 -3.19
N LYS A 126 6.27 17.17 -4.33
CA LYS A 126 4.91 16.59 -4.39
C LYS A 126 4.83 15.32 -3.55
N ALA A 127 5.82 14.44 -3.65
CA ALA A 127 5.93 13.23 -2.83
C ALA A 127 5.87 13.53 -1.34
N ARG A 128 6.65 14.51 -0.87
CA ARG A 128 6.64 14.93 0.54
C ARG A 128 5.28 15.50 0.94
N THR A 129 4.66 16.30 0.08
CA THR A 129 3.35 16.92 0.36
C THR A 129 2.27 15.86 0.52
N PHE A 130 2.15 14.98 -0.47
CA PHE A 130 1.20 13.86 -0.45
C PHE A 130 1.44 12.95 0.75
N LEU A 131 2.68 12.50 0.95
CA LEU A 131 3.01 11.58 2.04
C LEU A 131 2.71 12.22 3.40
N THR A 132 3.06 13.49 3.62
CA THR A 132 2.77 14.18 4.89
C THR A 132 1.27 14.20 5.19
N ALA A 133 0.43 14.47 4.18
CA ALA A 133 -1.02 14.47 4.34
C ALA A 133 -1.57 13.06 4.68
N MET A 134 -1.08 12.03 3.99
CA MET A 134 -1.47 10.63 4.24
C MET A 134 -1.03 10.13 5.62
N LEU A 135 0.18 10.50 6.05
CA LEU A 135 0.68 10.18 7.39
C LEU A 135 -0.16 10.84 8.48
N ALA A 136 -0.51 12.12 8.32
CA ALA A 136 -1.38 12.82 9.26
C ALA A 136 -2.78 12.17 9.35
N LEU A 137 -3.32 11.73 8.21
CA LEU A 137 -4.58 10.98 8.17
C LEU A 137 -4.46 9.66 8.94
N CYS A 138 -3.39 8.90 8.70
CA CYS A 138 -3.14 7.63 9.40
C CYS A 138 -2.96 7.82 10.90
N GLN A 139 -2.25 8.88 11.34
CA GLN A 139 -2.10 9.21 12.76
C GLN A 139 -3.45 9.52 13.42
N ARG A 140 -4.30 10.31 12.75
CA ARG A 140 -5.64 10.66 13.23
C ARG A 140 -6.50 9.44 13.53
N TYR A 141 -6.36 8.38 12.72
CA TYR A 141 -7.12 7.14 12.87
C TYR A 141 -6.33 6.01 13.55
N HIS A 142 -5.18 6.33 14.16
CA HIS A 142 -4.31 5.37 14.86
C HIS A 142 -3.91 4.16 13.99
N LEU A 143 -3.53 4.41 12.74
CA LEU A 143 -3.11 3.41 11.77
C LEU A 143 -1.58 3.27 11.75
N LEU A 144 -1.11 2.04 11.56
CA LEU A 144 0.25 1.71 11.16
C LEU A 144 0.33 1.56 9.64
N LEU A 145 1.53 1.56 9.10
CA LEU A 145 1.79 1.43 7.68
C LEU A 145 2.59 0.16 7.42
N LEU A 146 2.04 -0.72 6.60
CA LEU A 146 2.70 -1.92 6.10
C LEU A 146 3.37 -1.63 4.76
N ALA A 147 4.69 -1.80 4.70
CA ALA A 147 5.46 -1.74 3.47
C ALA A 147 5.46 -3.09 2.74
N GLU A 148 5.81 -3.08 1.45
CA GLU A 148 5.86 -4.27 0.58
C GLU A 148 6.77 -5.40 1.06
N ASP A 149 7.76 -5.09 1.89
CA ASP A 149 8.69 -6.07 2.48
C ASP A 149 8.23 -6.59 3.85
N GLY A 150 7.05 -6.15 4.30
CA GLY A 150 6.42 -6.54 5.55
C GLY A 150 6.73 -5.62 6.72
N ALA A 151 7.58 -4.59 6.55
CA ALA A 151 7.89 -3.67 7.63
C ALA A 151 6.63 -2.95 8.11
N LEU A 152 6.41 -2.94 9.43
CA LEU A 152 5.35 -2.18 10.08
C LEU A 152 5.94 -0.88 10.65
N LEU A 153 5.44 0.23 10.14
CA LEU A 153 5.99 1.55 10.39
C LEU A 153 4.94 2.41 11.10
N PRO A 154 5.31 3.16 12.14
CA PRO A 154 4.50 4.26 12.61
C PRO A 154 4.25 5.27 11.49
N ALA A 155 3.09 5.93 11.51
CA ALA A 155 2.72 6.93 10.51
C ALA A 155 3.45 8.27 10.71
N THR A 156 4.78 8.28 10.70
CA THR A 156 5.62 9.48 10.77
C THR A 156 6.65 9.47 9.65
N LEU A 157 7.08 10.65 9.22
CA LEU A 157 8.04 10.75 8.13
C LEU A 157 9.40 10.16 8.51
N SER A 158 9.81 10.29 9.78
CA SER A 158 11.08 9.74 10.29
C SER A 158 11.14 8.22 10.21
N GLU A 159 9.99 7.55 10.34
CA GLU A 159 9.90 6.08 10.30
C GLU A 159 9.70 5.57 8.86
N VAL A 160 8.97 6.33 8.03
CA VAL A 160 8.69 5.92 6.64
C VAL A 160 9.84 6.25 5.68
N ALA A 161 10.56 7.36 5.88
CA ALA A 161 11.60 7.79 4.95
C ALA A 161 12.73 6.77 4.75
N PRO A 162 13.28 6.11 5.78
CA PRO A 162 14.30 5.09 5.59
C PRO A 162 13.83 3.92 4.71
N ALA A 163 12.60 3.42 4.95
CA ALA A 163 12.03 2.33 4.18
C ALA A 163 11.75 2.74 2.71
N LEU A 164 11.24 3.96 2.51
CA LEU A 164 11.02 4.54 1.18
C LEU A 164 12.33 4.65 0.40
N LEU A 165 13.39 5.19 1.01
CA LEU A 165 14.70 5.37 0.37
C LEU A 165 15.37 4.02 0.04
N ALA A 166 15.10 2.98 0.83
CA ALA A 166 15.57 1.62 0.56
C ALA A 166 14.73 0.88 -0.49
N SER A 167 13.57 1.42 -0.88
CA SER A 167 12.61 0.75 -1.76
C SER A 167 13.12 0.58 -3.19
N LYS A 168 12.52 -0.37 -3.92
CA LYS A 168 12.77 -0.55 -5.36
C LYS A 168 12.47 0.72 -6.17
N ALA A 169 11.44 1.47 -5.76
CA ALA A 169 11.04 2.69 -6.45
C ALA A 169 12.07 3.82 -6.34
N ALA A 170 12.59 4.05 -5.14
CA ALA A 170 13.68 5.01 -4.94
C ALA A 170 14.92 4.59 -5.72
N ARG A 171 15.32 3.32 -5.63
CA ARG A 171 16.50 2.79 -6.34
C ARG A 171 16.38 2.88 -7.85
N TYR A 172 15.18 2.68 -8.40
CA TYR A 172 14.94 2.86 -9.83
C TYR A 172 15.20 4.30 -10.28
N LEU A 173 14.82 5.29 -9.46
CA LEU A 173 15.00 6.71 -9.79
C LEU A 173 16.44 7.20 -9.56
N THR A 174 17.12 6.70 -8.52
CA THR A 174 18.47 7.18 -8.15
C THR A 174 19.59 6.41 -8.85
N GLU A 175 19.39 5.12 -9.14
CA GLU A 175 20.42 4.22 -9.68
C GLU A 175 19.88 3.28 -10.78
N PRO A 176 19.19 3.79 -11.83
CA PRO A 176 18.51 2.95 -12.81
C PRO A 176 19.43 1.94 -13.52
N ALA A 177 20.67 2.35 -13.86
CA ALA A 177 21.63 1.50 -14.54
C ALA A 177 22.09 0.29 -13.70
N ALA A 178 22.17 0.44 -12.38
CA ALA A 178 22.50 -0.65 -11.46
C ALA A 178 21.29 -1.51 -11.10
N PHE A 179 20.09 -0.92 -11.12
CA PHE A 179 18.84 -1.58 -10.77
C PHE A 179 18.30 -2.50 -11.89
N LEU A 180 18.26 -2.02 -13.15
CA LEU A 180 17.66 -2.77 -14.27
C LEU A 180 18.25 -4.19 -14.48
N PRO A 181 19.58 -4.42 -14.42
CA PRO A 181 20.13 -5.77 -14.53
C PRO A 181 19.71 -6.72 -13.40
N GLN A 182 19.30 -6.20 -12.24
CA GLN A 182 18.81 -7.04 -11.13
C GLN A 182 17.39 -7.53 -11.42
N VAL A 183 16.54 -6.66 -11.96
CA VAL A 183 15.17 -6.99 -12.37
C VAL A 183 15.19 -8.01 -13.51
N LEU A 184 16.02 -7.80 -14.53
CA LEU A 184 16.11 -8.70 -15.68
C LEU A 184 16.55 -10.12 -15.31
N ARG A 185 17.38 -10.27 -14.27
CA ARG A 185 17.80 -11.59 -13.75
C ARG A 185 16.69 -12.36 -13.02
N GLN A 186 15.62 -11.67 -12.62
CA GLN A 186 14.49 -12.26 -11.89
C GLN A 186 13.33 -12.64 -12.83
N LEU A 187 13.42 -12.31 -14.12
CA LEU A 187 12.41 -12.72 -15.10
C LEU A 187 12.60 -14.20 -15.49
N PRO A 188 11.51 -14.98 -15.61
CA PRO A 188 11.58 -16.34 -16.15
C PRO A 188 12.12 -16.30 -17.59
N GLY A 189 13.19 -17.08 -17.88
CA GLY A 189 13.79 -17.19 -19.23
C GLY A 189 15.12 -16.45 -19.45
N SER A 190 15.70 -15.81 -18.43
CA SER A 190 16.96 -15.05 -18.53
C SER A 190 18.25 -15.89 -18.41
N ARG A 191 18.22 -17.18 -18.77
CA ARG A 191 19.42 -18.04 -18.90
C ARG A 191 19.38 -18.80 -20.21
#